data_AF-A0A147K438-F1
#
_entry.id   AF-A0A147K438-F1
#
_cell.length_a   1.000
_cell.length_b   1.000
_cell.length_c   1.000
_cell.angle_alpha   90.00
_cell.angle_beta   90.00
_cell.angle_gamma   90.00
#
_symmetry.space_group_name_H-M   'P 1'
#
loop_
_entity.id
_entity.type
_entity.pdbx_description
1 polymer ?
#
loop_
_entity_poly.entity_id
_entity_poly.type
_entity_poly.pdbx_seq_one_letter_code
_entity_poly.pdbx_strand_id
1 'polypeptide(L)'
;MLNFEREETQNYVELARSLGFGKWYVQTKHIFRNAVLSVFFQSKKILWFMLSNLFILELLFNINGVTSLLVSYMSPSSFAMALLCLFVPVFIVYSLLEIIVERKANRGEVLT
;
A
#
# COMPACT_ATOMS: atom_id res chain seq x y z
N MET A 1 -4.58 2.33 16.87
CA MET A 1 -3.97 1.18 17.55
C MET A 1 -3.45 0.24 16.48
N LEU A 2 -2.13 0.03 16.47
CA LEU A 2 -1.40 -0.71 15.43
C LEU A 2 -1.74 -2.21 15.53
N ASN A 3 -1.93 -2.87 14.38
CA ASN A 3 -2.21 -4.31 14.27
C ASN A 3 -1.18 -5.23 14.97
N PHE A 4 -0.02 -4.69 15.34
CA PHE A 4 1.04 -5.38 16.08
C PHE A 4 0.61 -5.92 17.45
N GLU A 5 -0.11 -5.15 18.27
CA GLU A 5 -0.52 -5.60 19.61
C GLU A 5 -1.56 -6.73 19.54
N ARG A 6 -2.39 -6.76 18.48
CA ARG A 6 -3.38 -7.82 18.27
C ARG A 6 -2.78 -9.10 17.69
N GLU A 7 -1.68 -8.98 16.94
CA GLU A 7 -0.97 -10.15 16.41
C GLU A 7 -0.12 -10.86 17.48
N GLU A 8 0.42 -10.12 18.45
CA GLU A 8 1.24 -10.71 19.52
C GLU A 8 0.42 -11.59 20.49
N THR A 9 -0.88 -11.31 20.65
CA THR A 9 -1.80 -12.08 21.52
C THR A 9 -2.41 -13.32 20.88
N GLN A 10 -2.02 -13.66 19.65
CA GLN A 10 -2.58 -14.82 18.95
C GLN A 10 -1.96 -16.12 19.49
N ASN A 11 -2.79 -17.17 19.63
CA ASN A 11 -2.40 -18.47 20.18
C ASN A 11 -1.14 -19.09 19.53
N TYR A 12 -0.88 -18.80 18.25
CA TYR A 12 0.31 -19.29 17.55
C TYR A 12 1.63 -18.69 18.08
N VAL A 13 1.60 -17.46 18.61
CA VAL A 13 2.79 -16.79 19.20
C VAL A 13 3.11 -17.38 20.56
N GLU A 14 2.08 -17.71 21.35
CA GLU A 14 2.25 -18.38 22.65
C GLU A 14 2.76 -19.82 22.49
N LEU A 15 2.23 -20.56 21.52
CA LEU A 15 2.72 -21.89 21.15
C LEU A 15 4.17 -21.86 20.65
N ALA A 16 4.54 -20.90 19.80
CA ALA A 16 5.92 -20.78 19.34
C ALA A 16 6.89 -20.41 20.47
N ARG A 17 6.42 -19.62 21.45
CA ARG A 17 7.18 -19.28 22.66
C ARG A 17 7.33 -20.49 23.59
N SER A 18 6.29 -21.32 23.74
CA SER A 18 6.35 -22.54 24.56
C SER A 18 7.20 -23.66 23.93
N LEU A 19 7.34 -23.65 22.60
CA LEU A 19 8.23 -24.56 21.85
C LEU A 19 9.72 -24.13 21.83
N GLY A 20 10.08 -23.00 22.45
CA GLY A 20 11.46 -22.54 22.56
C GLY A 20 12.01 -21.79 21.33
N PHE A 21 11.16 -21.42 20.37
CA PHE A 21 11.59 -20.59 19.25
C PHE A 21 11.87 -19.16 19.71
N GLY A 22 13.04 -18.62 19.31
CA GLY A 22 13.44 -17.26 19.67
C GLY A 22 12.44 -16.22 19.13
N LYS A 23 12.08 -15.24 19.98
CA LYS A 23 11.15 -14.13 19.66
C LYS A 23 11.41 -13.51 18.29
N TRP A 24 12.68 -13.33 17.93
CA TRP A 24 13.10 -12.75 16.65
C TRP A 24 12.64 -13.56 15.44
N TYR A 25 12.74 -14.89 15.47
CA TYR A 25 12.40 -15.76 14.35
C TYR A 25 10.89 -15.74 14.05
N VAL A 26 10.06 -15.75 15.10
CA VAL A 26 8.59 -15.69 14.98
C VAL A 26 8.15 -14.33 14.45
N GLN A 27 8.76 -13.24 14.96
CA GLN A 27 8.42 -11.90 14.53
C GLN A 27 8.80 -11.61 13.08
N THR A 28 10.01 -11.98 12.65
CA THR A 28 10.47 -11.70 11.28
C THR A 28 9.78 -12.55 10.22
N LYS A 29 9.36 -13.78 10.55
CA LYS A 29 8.82 -14.71 9.54
C LYS A 29 7.30 -14.64 9.42
N HIS A 30 6.58 -14.48 10.53
CA HIS A 30 5.11 -14.52 10.55
C HIS A 30 4.51 -13.12 10.66
N ILE A 31 4.90 -12.37 11.69
CA ILE A 31 4.35 -11.02 11.95
C ILE A 31 4.76 -10.05 10.84
N PHE A 32 6.02 -10.04 10.41
CA PHE A 32 6.45 -9.13 9.32
C PHE A 32 5.71 -9.39 8.00
N ARG A 33 5.47 -10.67 7.65
CA ARG A 33 4.73 -11.01 6.42
C ARG A 33 3.28 -10.55 6.48
N ASN A 34 2.64 -10.62 7.64
CA ASN A 34 1.25 -10.19 7.81
C ASN A 34 1.13 -8.67 7.96
N ALA A 35 2.04 -8.04 8.69
CA ALA A 35 2.15 -6.59 8.82
C ALA A 35 2.38 -5.91 7.45
N VAL A 36 3.26 -6.46 6.60
CA VAL A 36 3.47 -5.95 5.24
C VAL A 36 2.18 -6.03 4.42
N LEU A 37 1.42 -7.13 4.51
CA LEU A 37 0.12 -7.27 3.84
C LEU A 37 -0.87 -6.19 4.29
N SER A 38 -0.96 -5.95 5.61
CA SER A 38 -1.81 -4.90 6.17
C SER A 38 -1.37 -3.50 5.73
N VAL A 39 -0.07 -3.23 5.65
CA VAL A 39 0.48 -1.97 5.17
C VAL A 39 0.13 -1.76 3.69
N PHE A 40 0.18 -2.81 2.86
CA PHE A 40 -0.25 -2.74 1.46
C PHE A 40 -1.74 -2.36 1.31
N PHE A 41 -2.63 -2.88 2.17
CA PHE A 41 -4.04 -2.46 2.14
C PHE A 41 -4.22 -0.99 2.54
N GLN A 42 -3.44 -0.52 3.52
CA GLN A 42 -3.49 0.87 3.95
C GLN A 42 -2.85 1.83 2.94
N SER A 43 -1.78 1.40 2.25
CA SER A 43 -1.11 2.19 1.23
C SER A 43 -2.02 2.51 0.05
N LYS A 44 -2.94 1.59 -0.33
CA LYS A 44 -3.98 1.84 -1.35
C LYS A 44 -4.78 3.10 -1.01
N LYS A 45 -5.25 3.22 0.23
CA LYS A 45 -6.02 4.39 0.69
C LYS A 45 -5.18 5.68 0.64
N ILE A 46 -3.92 5.59 1.09
CA ILE A 46 -3.01 6.74 1.09
C ILE A 46 -2.72 7.21 -0.33
N LEU A 47 -2.44 6.31 -1.28
CA LEU A 47 -2.17 6.72 -2.66
C LEU A 47 -3.42 7.29 -3.34
N TRP A 48 -4.62 6.76 -3.10
CA TRP A 48 -5.85 7.39 -3.57
C TRP A 48 -6.06 8.79 -2.99
N PHE A 49 -5.78 8.98 -1.71
CA PHE A 49 -5.82 10.29 -1.07
C PHE A 49 -4.81 11.27 -1.69
N MET A 50 -3.59 10.81 -1.98
CA MET A 50 -2.55 11.64 -2.61
C MET A 50 -2.92 12.03 -4.03
N LEU A 51 -3.46 11.11 -4.83
CA LEU A 51 -3.92 11.39 -6.20
C LEU A 51 -5.07 12.40 -6.23
N SER A 52 -6.03 12.26 -5.30
CA SER A 52 -7.16 13.20 -5.19
C SER A 52 -6.70 14.62 -4.84
N ASN A 53 -5.65 14.73 -4.02
CA ASN A 53 -5.11 16.00 -3.53
C ASN A 53 -3.82 16.42 -4.26
N LEU A 54 -3.59 15.95 -5.49
CA LEU A 54 -2.34 16.16 -6.21
C LEU A 54 -1.94 17.65 -6.29
N PHE A 55 -2.91 18.54 -6.58
CA PHE A 55 -2.68 19.98 -6.63
C PHE A 55 -2.18 20.56 -5.29
N ILE A 56 -2.80 20.17 -4.18
CA ILE A 56 -2.43 20.65 -2.84
C ILE A 56 -1.02 20.15 -2.50
N LEU A 57 -0.70 18.90 -2.84
CA LEU A 57 0.64 18.34 -2.62
C LEU A 57 1.70 19.06 -3.43
N GLU A 58 1.44 19.35 -4.71
CA GLU A 58 2.36 20.11 -5.57
C GLU A 58 2.67 21.49 -4.96
N LEU A 59 1.64 22.19 -4.47
CA LEU A 59 1.78 23.48 -3.80
C LEU A 59 2.55 23.37 -2.48
N LEU A 60 2.21 22.40 -1.64
CA LEU A 60 2.83 22.20 -0.32
C LEU A 60 4.32 21.85 -0.43
N PHE A 61 4.69 21.01 -1.41
CA PHE A 61 6.07 20.63 -1.64
C PHE A 61 6.84 21.64 -2.52
N ASN A 62 6.17 22.68 -3.05
CA ASN A 62 6.74 23.65 -3.98
C ASN A 62 7.41 22.98 -5.20
N ILE A 63 6.73 21.99 -5.76
CA ILE A 63 7.21 21.22 -6.93
C ILE A 63 6.34 21.58 -8.13
N ASN A 64 6.99 21.82 -9.27
CA ASN A 64 6.29 21.95 -10.56
C ASN A 64 5.84 20.57 -11.03
N GLY A 65 4.62 20.17 -10.69
CA GLY A 65 4.03 18.89 -11.10
C GLY A 65 3.10 19.03 -12.29
N VAL A 66 2.14 18.09 -12.40
CA VAL A 66 1.23 18.01 -13.56
C VAL A 66 0.28 19.21 -13.60
N THR A 67 -0.01 19.84 -12.46
CA THR A 67 -0.87 21.03 -12.44
C THR A 67 -0.18 22.27 -12.96
N SER A 68 1.16 22.33 -12.94
CA SER A 68 1.90 23.42 -13.59
C SER A 68 1.72 23.44 -15.12
N LEU A 69 1.45 22.28 -15.73
CA LEU A 69 1.12 22.16 -17.15
C LEU A 69 -0.25 22.75 -17.46
N LEU A 70 -1.21 22.69 -16.53
CA LEU A 70 -2.53 23.32 -16.66
C LEU A 70 -2.41 24.85 -16.82
N VAL A 71 -1.50 25.46 -16.07
CA VAL A 71 -1.27 26.92 -16.08
C VAL A 71 -0.42 27.34 -17.28
N SER A 72 0.56 26.52 -17.67
CA SER A 72 1.55 26.87 -18.69
C SER A 72 1.09 26.59 -20.13
N TYR A 73 0.36 25.50 -20.34
CA TYR A 73 -0.12 25.08 -21.65
C TYR A 73 -1.65 25.08 -21.62
N MET A 74 -2.27 26.15 -22.10
CA MET A 74 -3.75 26.30 -22.18
C MET A 74 -4.41 25.37 -23.21
N SER A 75 -3.81 24.22 -23.54
CA SER A 75 -4.37 23.18 -24.41
C SER A 75 -4.98 22.05 -23.56
N PRO A 76 -6.33 21.93 -23.50
CA PRO A 76 -7.00 20.88 -22.73
C PRO A 76 -6.54 19.46 -23.08
N SER A 77 -6.13 19.24 -24.34
CA SER A 77 -5.66 17.96 -24.86
C SER A 77 -4.35 17.49 -24.21
N SER A 78 -3.39 18.38 -24.04
CA SER A 78 -2.08 18.05 -23.46
C SER A 78 -2.19 17.73 -21.98
N PHE A 79 -3.06 18.44 -21.27
CA PHE A 79 -3.38 18.18 -19.87
C PHE A 79 -4.02 16.81 -19.66
N ALA A 80 -5.04 16.48 -20.46
CA ALA A 80 -5.70 15.18 -20.40
C ALA A 80 -4.70 14.03 -20.64
N MET A 81 -3.80 14.19 -21.61
CA MET A 81 -2.77 13.19 -21.90
C MET A 81 -1.79 13.01 -20.74
N ALA A 82 -1.32 14.10 -20.11
CA ALA A 82 -0.43 14.04 -18.96
C ALA A 82 -1.09 13.36 -17.74
N LEU A 83 -2.36 13.70 -17.47
CA LEU A 83 -3.17 13.03 -16.44
C LEU A 83 -3.29 11.54 -16.71
N LEU A 84 -3.69 11.14 -17.92
CA LEU A 84 -3.80 9.73 -18.26
C LEU A 84 -2.46 9.00 -18.12
N CYS A 85 -1.37 9.62 -18.55
CA CYS A 85 -0.02 9.06 -18.42
C CYS A 85 0.39 8.86 -16.95
N LEU A 86 -0.09 9.69 -16.02
CA LEU A 86 0.15 9.50 -14.59
C LEU A 86 -0.79 8.44 -13.99
N PHE A 87 -2.09 8.52 -14.28
CA PHE A 87 -3.09 7.66 -13.64
C PHE A 87 -3.03 6.20 -14.11
N VAL A 88 -2.82 5.97 -15.41
CA VAL A 88 -2.81 4.62 -16.00
C VAL A 88 -1.73 3.69 -15.41
N PRO A 89 -0.44 4.05 -15.34
CA PRO A 89 0.57 3.17 -14.77
C PRO A 89 0.36 2.95 -13.28
N VAL A 90 -0.07 3.97 -12.54
CA VAL A 90 -0.40 3.83 -11.11
C VAL A 90 -1.55 2.85 -10.93
N PHE A 91 -2.59 2.93 -11.76
CA PHE A 91 -3.70 2.01 -11.76
C PHE A 91 -3.26 0.57 -12.04
N ILE A 92 -2.46 0.35 -13.10
CA ILE A 92 -1.96 -0.99 -13.47
C ILE A 92 -1.15 -1.62 -12.34
N VAL A 93 -0.20 -0.87 -11.76
CA VAL A 93 0.62 -1.35 -10.63
C VAL A 93 -0.27 -1.76 -9.47
N TYR A 94 -1.29 -0.97 -9.15
CA TYR A 94 -2.23 -1.29 -8.08
C TYR A 94 -3.09 -2.51 -8.35
N SER A 95 -3.63 -2.65 -9.57
CA SER A 95 -4.41 -3.82 -9.96
C SER A 95 -3.57 -5.10 -9.87
N LEU A 96 -2.30 -5.05 -10.27
CA LEU A 96 -1.38 -6.19 -10.13
C LEU A 96 -1.12 -6.53 -8.66
N LEU A 97 -0.88 -5.53 -7.81
CA LEU A 97 -0.68 -5.72 -6.38
C LEU A 97 -1.90 -6.36 -5.72
N GLU A 98 -3.11 -5.91 -6.07
CA GLU A 98 -4.38 -6.46 -5.57
C GLU A 98 -4.52 -7.94 -5.93
N ILE A 99 -4.27 -8.32 -7.19
CA ILE A 99 -4.31 -9.73 -7.62
C ILE A 99 -3.28 -10.59 -6.88
N ILE A 100 -2.06 -10.08 -6.67
CA ILE A 100 -1.01 -10.81 -5.94
C ILE A 100 -1.40 -11.01 -4.48
N VAL A 101 -1.99 -9.99 -3.86
CA VAL A 101 -2.44 -10.02 -2.48
C VAL A 101 -3.62 -10.98 -2.31
N GLU A 102 -4.64 -10.91 -3.18
CA GLU A 102 -5.78 -11.86 -3.16
C GLU A 102 -5.31 -13.31 -3.34
N ARG A 103 -4.39 -13.56 -4.27
CA ARG A 103 -3.81 -14.90 -4.46
C ARG A 103 -3.05 -15.40 -3.23
N LYS A 104 -2.38 -14.51 -2.49
CA LYS A 104 -1.70 -14.87 -1.24
C LYS A 104 -2.66 -15.04 -0.06
N ALA A 105 -3.74 -14.25 -0.01
CA ALA A 105 -4.77 -14.35 1.01
C ALA A 105 -5.57 -15.65 0.88
N ASN A 106 -6.01 -16.01 -0.33
CA ASN A 106 -6.73 -17.26 -0.60
C ASN A 106 -5.91 -18.53 -0.34
N ARG A 107 -4.57 -18.45 -0.28
CA ARG A 107 -3.72 -19.58 0.15
C ARG A 107 -3.65 -19.74 1.68
N GLY A 108 -4.08 -18.75 2.44
CA GLY A 108 -4.14 -18.80 3.91
C GLY A 108 -5.39 -19.49 4.45
N GLU A 109 -6.53 -19.35 3.77
CA GLU A 109 -7.82 -19.93 4.21
C GLU A 109 -7.96 -21.43 3.91
N VAL A 110 -7.13 -22.01 3.03
CA VAL A 110 -7.12 -23.46 2.76
C VAL A 110 -6.35 -24.28 3.80
N LEU A 111 -5.78 -23.65 4.84
CA LEU A 111 -5.00 -24.32 5.88
C LEU A 111 -5.51 -24.06 7.31
N THR A 112 -6.69 -23.46 7.47
CA THR A 112 -7.44 -23.40 8.73
C THR A 112 -8.65 -24.31 8.64
#